data_AF-A0A1C4PPL6-F1
#
_entry.id   AF-A0A1C4PPL6-F1
#
_cell.length_a   1.000
_cell.length_b   1.000
_cell.length_c   1.000
_cell.angle_alpha   90.00
_cell.angle_beta   90.00
_cell.angle_gamma   90.00
#
_symmetry.space_group_name_H-M   'P 1'
#
loop_
_entity.id
_entity.type
_entity.pdbx_description
1 polymer ?
#
loop_
_entity_poly.entity_id
_entity_poly.type
_entity_poly.pdbx_seq_one_letter_code
_entity_poly.pdbx_strand_id
1 'polypeptide(L)'
;MTPPAAHATPLTDFATWEPLSRLLWEQCADKGGAGPFELSGQLSRGAWSLPRLGRDFAREQRAVEPVLAALAASGAAEVAFVARLTADGSVTLRLFPSSPAVEPGIASAH
;
A
#
# COMPACT_ATOMS: atom_id res chain seq x y z
N MET A 1 -5.22 -6.22 34.79
CA MET A 1 -4.17 -6.06 33.78
C MET A 1 -4.85 -6.15 32.42
N THR A 2 -5.34 -5.02 31.92
CA THR A 2 -6.06 -4.95 30.65
C THR A 2 -5.02 -4.91 29.54
N PRO A 3 -5.08 -5.77 28.49
CA PRO A 3 -4.19 -5.61 27.36
C PRO A 3 -4.42 -4.22 26.75
N PRO A 4 -3.37 -3.52 26.29
CA PRO A 4 -3.56 -2.26 25.58
C PRO A 4 -4.44 -2.57 24.37
N ALA A 5 -5.50 -1.77 24.20
CA ALA A 5 -6.28 -1.79 22.98
C ALA A 5 -5.26 -1.72 21.83
N ALA A 6 -5.21 -2.74 20.99
CA ALA A 6 -4.51 -2.65 19.73
C ALA A 6 -5.14 -1.45 19.03
N HIS A 7 -4.45 -0.30 19.06
CA HIS A 7 -4.89 0.87 18.34
C HIS A 7 -5.04 0.38 16.91
N ALA A 8 -6.27 0.35 16.41
CA ALA A 8 -6.50 0.25 14.99
C ALA A 8 -5.72 1.42 14.39
N THR A 9 -4.51 1.14 13.93
CA THR A 9 -3.62 2.17 13.43
C THR A 9 -4.31 2.72 12.19
N PRO A 10 -4.25 4.04 11.93
CA PRO A 10 -4.84 4.63 10.73
C PRO A 10 -4.39 3.92 9.45
N LEU A 11 -3.24 3.24 9.50
CA LEU A 11 -2.69 2.41 8.45
C LEU A 11 -3.49 1.12 8.15
N THR A 12 -4.37 0.67 9.03
CA THR A 12 -5.24 -0.51 8.79
C THR A 12 -6.67 -0.11 8.41
N ASP A 13 -6.97 1.19 8.43
CA ASP A 13 -8.30 1.70 8.12
C ASP A 13 -8.58 1.67 6.61
N PHE A 14 -9.75 1.17 6.22
CA PHE A 14 -10.12 1.08 4.81
C PHE A 14 -10.16 2.45 4.12
N ALA A 15 -10.60 3.52 4.78
CA ALA A 15 -10.70 4.84 4.18
C ALA A 15 -9.32 5.40 3.80
N THR A 16 -8.26 4.97 4.49
CA THR A 16 -6.87 5.28 4.15
C THR A 16 -6.45 4.67 2.82
N TRP A 17 -6.93 3.45 2.53
CA TRP A 17 -6.53 2.67 1.36
C TRP A 17 -7.52 2.71 0.19
N GLU A 18 -8.75 3.17 0.42
CA GLU A 18 -9.79 3.26 -0.60
C GLU A 18 -9.29 3.99 -1.87
N PRO A 19 -8.66 5.18 -1.78
CA PRO A 19 -8.24 5.91 -2.97
C PRO A 19 -7.19 5.15 -3.79
N LEU A 20 -6.26 4.47 -3.10
CA LEU A 20 -5.23 3.66 -3.73
C LEU A 20 -5.80 2.39 -4.35
N SER A 21 -6.71 1.70 -3.66
CA SER A 21 -7.38 0.51 -4.18
C SER A 21 -8.18 0.80 -5.46
N ARG A 22 -8.86 1.95 -5.49
CA ARG A 22 -9.63 2.42 -6.63
C ARG A 22 -8.74 2.77 -7.82
N LEU A 23 -7.62 3.46 -7.55
CA LEU A 23 -6.61 3.76 -8.57
C LEU A 23 -6.06 2.47 -9.21
N LEU A 24 -5.70 1.48 -8.40
CA LEU A 24 -5.18 0.19 -8.86
C LEU A 24 -6.23 -0.56 -9.70
N TRP A 25 -7.50 -0.54 -9.29
CA TRP A 25 -8.60 -1.13 -10.04
C TRP A 25 -8.80 -0.47 -11.40
N GLU A 26 -8.88 0.85 -11.46
CA GLU A 26 -9.07 1.57 -12.71
C GLU A 26 -7.93 1.35 -13.69
N GLN A 27 -6.68 1.32 -13.22
CA GLN A 27 -5.53 1.03 -14.06
C GLN A 27 -5.49 -0.43 -14.56
N CYS A 28 -6.02 -1.36 -13.78
CA CYS A 28 -6.18 -2.75 -14.18
C CYS A 28 -7.28 -2.92 -15.23
N ALA A 29 -8.41 -2.25 -15.03
CA ALA A 29 -9.54 -2.25 -15.96
C ALA A 29 -9.15 -1.65 -17.34
N ASP A 30 -8.38 -0.57 -17.35
CA ASP A 30 -7.86 0.07 -18.58
C ASP A 30 -6.99 -0.89 -19.42
N LYS A 31 -6.25 -1.79 -18.77
CA LYS A 31 -5.41 -2.80 -19.45
C LYS A 31 -6.15 -4.03 -19.96
N GLY A 32 -7.49 -4.02 -19.96
CA GLY A 32 -8.31 -5.12 -20.48
C GLY A 32 -8.29 -6.37 -19.60
N GLY A 33 -8.06 -6.19 -18.29
CA GLY A 33 -7.81 -7.28 -17.38
C GLY A 33 -9.02 -8.14 -17.04
N ALA A 34 -9.20 -9.26 -17.74
CA ALA A 34 -10.19 -10.31 -17.43
C ALA A 34 -9.64 -11.43 -16.52
N GLY A 35 -8.71 -11.12 -15.61
CA GLY A 35 -8.06 -12.11 -14.75
C GLY A 35 -7.78 -11.57 -13.35
N PRO A 36 -7.43 -12.44 -12.39
CA PRO A 36 -6.93 -11.97 -11.11
C PRO A 36 -5.55 -11.33 -11.29
N PHE A 37 -5.41 -10.05 -10.91
CA PHE A 37 -4.13 -9.35 -10.93
C PHE A 37 -3.58 -9.27 -9.51
N GLU A 38 -2.30 -9.56 -9.38
CA GLU A 38 -1.57 -9.31 -8.13
C GLU A 38 -0.54 -8.22 -8.38
N LEU A 39 -0.66 -7.14 -7.63
CA LEU A 39 0.08 -5.91 -7.77
C LEU A 39 0.78 -5.62 -6.45
N SER A 40 2.11 -5.69 -6.43
CA SER A 40 2.91 -5.35 -5.27
C SER A 40 3.41 -3.90 -5.35
N GLY A 41 3.42 -3.20 -4.23
CA GLY A 41 3.99 -1.87 -4.12
C GLY A 41 4.55 -1.58 -2.73
N GLN A 42 5.25 -0.46 -2.62
CA GLN A 42 5.87 -0.01 -1.38
C GLN A 42 5.67 1.49 -1.22
N LEU A 43 5.32 1.90 -0.02
CA LEU A 43 5.05 3.29 0.35
C LEU A 43 5.96 3.66 1.52
N SER A 44 6.76 4.70 1.36
CA SER A 44 7.63 5.25 2.38
C SER A 44 7.41 6.76 2.49
N ARG A 45 7.82 7.38 3.60
CA ARG A 45 7.61 8.81 3.86
C ARG A 45 8.18 9.76 2.79
N GLY A 46 9.15 9.32 1.98
CA GLY A 46 9.79 10.15 0.95
C GLY A 46 9.69 9.59 -0.48
N ALA A 47 9.22 8.35 -0.65
CA ALA A 47 9.17 7.69 -1.95
C ALA A 47 8.08 6.61 -1.97
N TRP A 48 7.52 6.37 -3.14
CA TRP A 48 6.60 5.25 -3.35
C TRP A 48 6.93 4.53 -4.66
N SER A 49 6.71 3.23 -4.64
CA SER A 49 6.77 2.36 -5.81
C SER A 49 5.40 1.73 -5.97
N LEU A 50 4.68 2.16 -6.99
CA LEU A 50 3.44 1.54 -7.43
C LEU A 50 3.72 0.75 -8.71
N PRO A 51 3.01 -0.37 -8.95
CA PRO A 51 3.08 -1.06 -10.22
C PRO A 51 2.65 -0.09 -11.31
N ARG A 52 3.61 0.33 -12.15
CA ARG A 52 3.41 1.37 -13.15
C ARG A 52 2.42 0.91 -14.21
N LEU A 53 1.18 1.34 -14.08
CA LEU A 53 0.13 1.13 -15.08
C LEU A 53 -0.43 2.45 -15.64
N GLY A 54 0.10 3.63 -15.26
CA GLY A 54 -0.28 4.93 -15.83
C GLY A 54 0.76 6.05 -15.60
N ARG A 55 0.67 7.16 -16.34
CA ARG A 55 1.60 8.32 -16.27
C ARG A 55 1.10 9.49 -15.40
N ASP A 56 -0.03 9.35 -14.71
CA ASP A 56 -0.67 10.45 -14.00
C ASP A 56 -0.19 10.55 -12.55
N PHE A 57 0.97 11.19 -12.39
CA PHE A 57 1.63 11.39 -11.11
C PHE A 57 0.74 12.14 -10.10
N ALA A 58 -0.07 13.11 -10.56
CA ALA A 58 -0.94 13.88 -9.66
C ALA A 58 -2.05 13.01 -9.07
N ARG A 59 -2.61 12.11 -9.88
CA ARG A 59 -3.59 11.13 -9.44
C ARG A 59 -2.97 10.09 -8.50
N GLU A 60 -1.77 9.61 -8.81
CA GLU A 60 -1.01 8.73 -7.91
C GLU A 60 -0.74 9.41 -6.57
N GLN A 61 -0.28 10.67 -6.59
CA GLN A 61 0.00 11.45 -5.38
C GLN A 61 -1.24 11.59 -4.49
N ARG A 62 -2.40 11.94 -5.06
CA ARG A 62 -3.66 12.03 -4.30
C ARG A 62 -4.11 10.70 -3.71
N ALA A 63 -3.82 9.60 -4.38
CA ALA A 63 -4.18 8.27 -3.90
C ALA A 63 -3.26 7.77 -2.77
N VAL A 64 -1.99 8.17 -2.76
CA VAL A 64 -1.01 7.78 -1.72
C VAL A 64 -0.99 8.72 -0.51
N GLU A 65 -1.38 9.98 -0.66
CA GLU A 65 -1.39 10.99 0.40
C GLU A 65 -2.05 10.53 1.72
N PRO A 66 -3.25 9.93 1.74
CA PRO A 66 -3.85 9.43 2.98
C PRO A 66 -3.02 8.32 3.63
N VAL A 67 -2.40 7.43 2.84
CA VAL A 67 -1.52 6.37 3.34
C VAL A 67 -0.24 6.96 3.93
N LEU A 68 0.34 7.98 3.29
CA LEU A 68 1.52 8.68 3.81
C LEU A 68 1.21 9.41 5.12
N ALA A 69 0.04 10.04 5.23
CA ALA A 69 -0.42 10.65 6.48
C ALA A 69 -0.61 9.61 7.60
N ALA A 70 -1.17 8.44 7.27
CA ALA A 70 -1.33 7.33 8.20
C ALA A 70 0.01 6.71 8.64
N LEU A 71 0.99 6.60 7.72
CA LEU A 71 2.36 6.19 8.04
C LEU A 71 3.02 7.16 9.03
N ALA A 72 2.89 8.47 8.78
CA ALA A 72 3.41 9.49 9.68
C ALA A 72 2.75 9.43 11.07
N ALA A 73 1.42 9.28 11.12
CA ALA A 73 0.67 9.19 12.37
C ALA A 73 0.97 7.91 13.18
N SER A 74 1.30 6.81 12.49
CA SER A 74 1.65 5.53 13.14
C SER A 74 3.13 5.41 13.50
N GLY A 75 3.98 6.37 13.10
CA GLY A 75 5.42 6.30 13.29
C GLY A 75 6.13 5.25 12.43
N ALA A 76 5.42 4.61 11.49
CA ALA A 76 5.98 3.62 10.58
C ALA A 76 6.87 4.31 9.53
N ALA A 77 8.03 3.71 9.24
CA ALA A 77 8.93 4.24 8.21
C ALA A 77 8.39 3.99 6.80
N GLU A 78 7.81 2.80 6.59
CA GLU A 78 7.32 2.32 5.32
C GLU A 78 6.30 1.18 5.52
N VAL A 79 5.55 0.90 4.46
CA VAL A 79 4.66 -0.25 4.35
C VAL A 79 4.79 -0.84 2.94
N ALA A 80 5.01 -2.15 2.87
CA ALA A 80 4.84 -2.90 1.64
C ALA A 80 3.40 -3.40 1.56
N PHE A 81 2.84 -3.48 0.36
CA PHE A 81 1.50 -3.99 0.16
C PHE A 81 1.40 -4.87 -1.08
N VAL A 82 0.45 -5.79 -1.05
CA VAL A 82 0.04 -6.60 -2.20
C VAL A 82 -1.45 -6.39 -2.41
N ALA A 83 -1.81 -5.83 -3.55
CA ALA A 83 -3.18 -5.68 -3.99
C ALA A 83 -3.54 -6.84 -4.91
N ARG A 84 -4.53 -7.63 -4.52
CA ARG A 84 -5.15 -8.65 -5.36
C ARG A 84 -6.46 -8.13 -5.90
N LEU A 85 -6.55 -7.98 -7.21
CA LEU A 85 -7.73 -7.55 -7.93
C LEU A 85 -8.36 -8.79 -8.56
N THR A 86 -9.67 -8.95 -8.44
CA THR A 86 -10.41 -10.09 -8.99
C THR A 86 -11.35 -9.63 -10.10
N ALA A 87 -11.71 -10.52 -11.02
CA ALA A 87 -12.60 -10.19 -12.14
C ALA A 87 -13.99 -9.68 -11.71
N ASP A 88 -14.39 -9.97 -10.46
CA ASP A 88 -15.65 -9.51 -9.85
C ASP A 88 -15.61 -8.05 -9.37
N GLY A 89 -14.46 -7.37 -9.46
CA GLY A 89 -14.32 -6.00 -8.95
C GLY A 89 -13.81 -5.91 -7.52
N SER A 90 -13.64 -7.04 -6.84
CA SER A 90 -13.11 -7.06 -5.47
C SER A 90 -11.59 -6.81 -5.47
N VAL A 91 -11.15 -5.87 -4.63
CA VAL A 91 -9.74 -5.59 -4.35
C VAL A 91 -9.42 -5.99 -2.91
N THR A 92 -8.48 -6.92 -2.73
CA THR A 92 -7.96 -7.32 -1.43
C THR A 92 -6.57 -6.73 -1.25
N LEU A 93 -6.37 -5.92 -0.21
CA LEU A 93 -5.07 -5.37 0.15
C LEU A 93 -4.46 -6.15 1.32
N ARG A 94 -3.27 -6.70 1.10
CA ARG A 94 -2.46 -7.33 2.14
C ARG A 94 -1.34 -6.38 2.50
N LEU A 95 -1.30 -5.95 3.75
CA LEU A 95 -0.33 -4.99 4.26
C LEU A 95 0.80 -5.72 4.99
N PHE A 96 2.02 -5.31 4.70
CA PHE A 96 3.25 -5.80 5.31
C PHE A 96 3.96 -4.59 5.93
N PRO A 97 3.62 -4.22 7.18
CA PRO A 97 4.33 -3.16 7.87
C PRO A 97 5.78 -3.57 8.07
N SER A 98 6.72 -2.66 7.84
CA SER A 98 8.11 -2.92 8.19
C SER A 98 8.22 -2.93 9.71
N SER A 99 8.23 -4.14 10.26
CA SER A 99 8.44 -4.37 11.68
C SER A 99 9.86 -3.92 12.03
N PRO A 100 10.10 -3.25 13.18
CA PRO A 100 11.43 -2.83 13.61
C PRO A 100 12.41 -3.99 13.84
N ALA A 101 11.99 -5.24 13.68
CA ALA A 101 12.85 -6.44 13.69
C ALA A 101 13.50 -6.75 12.34
N VAL A 102 13.16 -6.03 11.27
CA VAL A 102 13.88 -6.15 10.00
C VAL A 102 14.99 -5.10 10.03
N GLU A 103 16.17 -5.51 10.52
CA GLU A 103 17.38 -4.74 10.25
C GLU A 103 17.45 -4.50 8.73
N PRO A 104 17.75 -3.28 8.26
CA PRO A 104 18.12 -3.09 6.87
C PRO A 104 19.28 -4.05 6.63
N GLY A 105 19.03 -5.10 5.84
CA GLY A 105 20.06 -6.08 5.50
C GLY A 105 21.24 -5.31 4.94
N ILE A 106 22.29 -5.16 5.75
CA ILE A 106 23.58 -4.75 5.28
C ILE A 106 23.97 -5.89 4.35
N ALA A 107 23.77 -5.66 3.06
CA ALA A 107 24.44 -6.45 2.04
C ALA A 107 25.93 -6.18 2.23
N SER A 108 26.56 -6.93 3.13
CA SER A 108 28.00 -7.09 3.11
C SER A 108 28.28 -7.89 1.86
N ALA A 109 28.61 -7.19 0.78
CA ALA A 109 29.21 -7.81 -0.39
C ALA A 109 30.46 -8.57 0.08
N HIS A 110 30.53 -9.85 -0.24
CA HIS A 110 31.71 -10.69 -0.06
C HIS A 110 32.46 -10.77 -1.39
#